data_AF-A0A378A1I1-F1
#
_entry.id   AF-A0A378A1I1-F1
#
_cell.length_a   1.000
_cell.length_b   1.000
_cell.length_c   1.000
_cell.angle_alpha   90.00
_cell.angle_beta   90.00
_cell.angle_gamma   90.00
#
_symmetry.space_group_name_H-M   'P 1'
#
loop_
_entity.id
_entity.type
_entity.pdbx_description
1 polymer ?
#
loop_
_entity_poly.entity_id
_entity_poly.type
_entity_poly.pdbx_seq_one_letter_code
_entity_poly.pdbx_strand_id
1 'polypeptide(L)' 'MTKHVRVTVLGTFIMLATYTLFYIMTVYSMTFSTGAAPNGLGLPRNEVLWMLMMAVIALA' A
#
# COMPACT_ATOMS: atom_id res chain seq x y z
N MET A 1 32.14 2.02 -14.81
CA MET A 1 31.55 2.57 -13.56
C MET A 1 30.11 3.08 -13.74
N THR A 2 29.74 3.73 -14.84
CA THR A 2 28.38 4.30 -15.08
C THR A 2 27.22 3.29 -15.05
N LYS A 3 27.46 2.02 -15.43
CA LYS A 3 26.43 0.96 -15.44
C LYS A 3 25.92 0.64 -14.02
N HIS A 4 26.80 0.66 -13.01
CA HIS A 4 26.42 0.37 -11.63
C HIS A 4 25.55 1.49 -11.05
N VAL A 5 25.91 2.75 -11.30
CA VAL A 5 25.11 3.91 -10.89
C VAL A 5 23.70 3.87 -11.50
N ARG A 6 23.58 3.54 -12.78
CA ARG A 6 22.28 3.41 -13.45
C ARG A 6 21.41 2.31 -12.84
N VAL A 7 21.99 1.15 -12.53
CA VAL A 7 21.25 0.04 -11.90
C VAL A 7 20.82 0.38 -10.48
N THR A 8 21.69 1.03 -9.70
CA THR A 8 21.34 1.47 -8.34
C THR A 8 20.21 2.51 -8.35
N VAL A 9 20.27 3.52 -9.24
CA VAL A 9 19.21 4.53 -9.35
C VAL A 9 17.89 3.92 -9.82
N LEU A 10 17.91 3.00 -10.80
CA LEU A 10 16.71 2.28 -11.19
C LEU A 10 16.15 1.43 -10.05
N GLY A 11 17.01 0.69 -9.33
CA GLY A 11 16.59 -0.13 -8.20
C GLY A 11 15.95 0.69 -7.08
N THR A 12 16.58 1.81 -6.70
CA THR A 12 16.02 2.75 -5.71
C THR A 12 14.70 3.35 -6.18
N PHE A 13 14.60 3.74 -7.46
CA PHE A 13 13.37 4.30 -8.01
C PHE A 13 12.24 3.27 -8.04
N ILE A 14 12.52 2.03 -8.44
CA ILE A 14 11.54 0.94 -8.44
C ILE A 14 11.08 0.66 -7.00
N MET A 15 12.00 0.55 -6.04
CA MET A 15 11.66 0.39 -4.61
C MET A 15 10.79 1.54 -4.08
N LEU A 16 11.15 2.80 -4.40
CA LEU A 16 10.37 3.96 -3.99
C LEU A 16 8.98 3.98 -4.65
N ALA A 17 8.90 3.65 -5.94
CA ALA A 17 7.64 3.61 -6.67
C ALA A 17 6.71 2.52 -6.13
N THR A 18 7.21 1.32 -5.85
CA THR A 18 6.40 0.25 -5.27
C THR A 18 6.01 0.54 -3.83
N TYR A 19 6.89 1.14 -3.02
CA TYR A 19 6.56 1.57 -1.66
C TYR A 19 5.49 2.67 -1.64
N THR A 20 5.61 3.64 -2.55
CA THR A 20 4.62 4.72 -2.71
C THR A 20 3.28 4.15 -3.16
N LEU A 21 3.27 3.25 -4.15
CA LEU A 21 2.05 2.62 -4.63
C LEU A 21 1.39 1.78 -3.54
N PHE A 22 2.17 1.01 -2.78
CA PHE A 22 1.67 0.25 -1.63
C PHE A 22 1.01 1.17 -0.60
N TYR A 23 1.70 2.25 -0.20
CA TYR A 23 1.14 3.21 0.73
C TYR A 23 -0.19 3.81 0.25
N ILE A 24 -0.23 4.29 -1.00
CA ILE A 24 -1.45 4.86 -1.59
C ILE A 24 -2.59 3.85 -1.59
N MET A 25 -2.33 2.59 -1.98
CA MET A 25 -3.35 1.54 -2.03
C MET A 25 -3.85 1.16 -0.63
N THR A 26 -2.97 1.05 0.36
CA THR A 26 -3.37 0.72 1.74
C THR A 26 -4.18 1.85 2.36
N VAL A 27 -3.74 3.10 2.20
CA VAL A 27 -4.47 4.27 2.71
C VAL A 27 -5.82 4.41 2.01
N TYR A 28 -5.87 4.22 0.69
CA TYR A 28 -7.11 4.23 -0.08
C TYR A 28 -8.07 3.13 0.39
N SER A 29 -7.60 1.88 0.48
CA SER A 29 -8.42 0.75 0.93
C SER A 29 -9.01 0.99 2.31
N MET A 30 -8.20 1.53 3.24
CA MET A 30 -8.66 1.83 4.59
C MET A 30 -9.66 2.99 4.64
N THR A 31 -9.43 4.04 3.85
CA THR A 31 -10.33 5.20 3.76
C THR A 31 -11.67 4.81 3.11
N PHE A 32 -11.62 4.05 2.02
CA PHE A 32 -12.81 3.56 1.32
C PHE A 32 -13.61 2.58 2.19
N SER A 33 -12.92 1.69 2.92
CA SER A 33 -13.59 0.71 3.77
C SER A 33 -14.28 1.36 4.97
N THR A 34 -13.70 2.41 5.55
CA THR A 34 -14.24 3.11 6.73
C THR A 34 -15.17 4.28 6.40
N GLY A 35 -15.18 4.74 5.15
CA GLY A 35 -16.04 5.83 4.70
C GLY A 35 -17.53 5.46 4.77
N ALA A 36 -18.38 6.40 5.16
CA ALA A 36 -19.82 6.18 5.23
C ALA A 36 -20.45 5.92 3.85
N ALA A 37 -21.45 5.04 3.79
CA ALA A 37 -22.25 4.83 2.59
C ALA A 37 -22.93 6.14 2.17
N PRO A 38 -23.06 6.45 0.86
CA PRO A 38 -22.84 5.56 -0.30
C PRO A 38 -21.42 5.57 -0.88
N ASN A 39 -20.51 6.40 -0.35
CA ASN A 39 -19.19 6.63 -0.96
C ASN A 39 -18.08 5.71 -0.40
N GLY A 40 -18.42 4.83 0.55
CA GLY A 40 -17.54 3.84 1.17
C GLY A 40 -18.33 2.67 1.77
N LEU A 41 -17.63 1.70 2.36
CA LEU A 41 -18.23 0.46 2.87
C LEU A 41 -18.82 0.58 4.29
N GLY A 42 -18.53 1.66 5.02
CA GLY A 42 -19.02 1.89 6.38
C GLY A 42 -18.53 0.89 7.42
N LEU A 43 -17.46 0.15 7.12
CA LEU A 43 -16.90 -0.86 8.00
C LEU A 43 -16.13 -0.21 9.16
N PRO A 44 -16.19 -0.79 10.36
CA PRO A 44 -15.44 -0.27 11.49
C PRO A 44 -13.92 -0.46 11.27
N ARG A 45 -13.15 0.56 11.65
CA ARG A 45 -11.71 0.65 11.38
C ARG A 45 -10.90 -0.53 11.93
N ASN A 46 -11.33 -1.12 13.05
CA ASN A 46 -10.66 -2.25 13.70
C ASN A 46 -10.71 -3.54 12.83
N GLU A 47 -11.86 -3.84 12.22
CA GLU A 47 -12.03 -4.99 11.33
C GLU A 47 -11.17 -4.85 10.08
N VAL A 48 -11.19 -3.65 9.49
CA VAL A 48 -10.36 -3.32 8.32
C VAL A 48 -8.86 -3.44 8.64
N LEU A 49 -8.43 -2.99 9.83
CA LEU A 49 -7.05 -3.14 10.28
C LEU A 49 -6.63 -4.61 10.41
N TRP A 50 -7.47 -5.45 11.02
CA TRP A 50 -7.21 -6.88 11.11
C TRP A 50 -7.13 -7.54 9.74
N MET A 51 -8.02 -7.17 8.81
CA MET A 51 -7.98 -7.65 7.43
C MET A 51 -6.69 -7.22 6.70
N LEU A 52 -6.25 -5.97 6.88
CA LEU A 52 -5.01 -5.47 6.29
C LEU A 52 -3.77 -6.16 6.88
N MET A 53 -3.74 -6.46 8.18
CA MET A 53 -2.65 -7.21 8.80
C MET A 53 -2.56 -8.63 8.23
N MET A 54 -3.69 -9.33 8.10
CA MET A 54 -3.72 -10.67 7.48
C MET A 54 -3.28 -10.63 6.01
N ALA A 55 -3.68 -9.60 5.26
CA ALA A 55 -3.25 -9.43 3.87
C ALA A 55 -1.74 -9.20 3.74
N VAL A 56 -1.13 -8.44 4.66
CA VAL A 56 0.33 -8.23 4.70
C VAL A 56 1.06 -9.53 5.04
N ILE A 57 0.58 -10.28 6.03
CA ILE A 57 1.19 -11.56 6.43
C ILE A 57 1.09 -12.60 5.31
N ALA A 58 -0.01 -12.65 4.57
CA ALA A 58 -0.19 -13.57 3.47
C ALA A 58 0.64 -13.23 2.22
N LEU A 59 1.05 -11.96 2.08
CA LEU A 59 1.89 -11.48 0.99
C LEU A 59 3.39 -11.65 1.28
N ALA A 60 3.78 -11.75 2.56
CA ALA A 60 5.16 -11.96 3.03
C ALA A 60 5.58 -13.43 2.95
#